data_AF-A0A6P0TRF1-F1
#
_entry.id   AF-A0A6P0TRF1-F1
#
_cell.length_a   1.000
_cell.length_b   1.000
_cell.length_c   1.000
_cell.angle_alpha   90.00
_cell.angle_beta   90.00
_cell.angle_gamma   90.00
#
_symmetry.space_group_name_H-M   'P 1'
#
loop_
_entity.id
_entity.type
_entity.pdbx_description
1 polymer ?
#
loop_
_entity_poly.entity_id
_entity_poly.type
_entity_poly.pdbx_seq_one_letter_code
_entity_poly.pdbx_strand_id
1 'polypeptide(L)'
;MSGEGFGVYFKGIAEVIETENKIFNKAIDTIYTKNGKPKRDKKYFLNSGPRRLFQFMPTTIWVNVKEPYEDYFLDKRVEITKEIISNPVKQL
;
A
#
# COMPACT_ATOMS: atom_id res chain seq x y z
N MET A 1 3.71 19.13 19.59
CA MET A 1 4.04 19.21 18.15
C MET A 1 3.87 17.83 17.56
N SER A 2 2.75 17.55 16.89
CA SER A 2 2.37 16.21 16.43
C SER A 2 2.14 16.24 14.92
N GLY A 3 3.18 15.95 14.15
CA GLY A 3 3.13 15.99 12.68
C GLY A 3 4.42 15.62 11.94
N GLU A 4 5.49 15.22 12.63
CA GLU A 4 6.78 14.87 12.00
C GLU A 4 6.88 13.37 11.63
N GLY A 5 5.82 12.80 11.09
CA GLY A 5 5.83 11.41 10.65
C GLY A 5 6.61 11.23 9.34
N PHE A 6 7.39 10.15 9.23
CA PHE A 6 7.96 9.75 7.94
C PHE A 6 6.87 9.16 7.05
N GLY A 7 6.54 9.88 5.97
CA GLY A 7 5.54 9.47 4.97
C GLY A 7 6.17 8.73 3.80
N VAL A 8 5.59 7.58 3.44
CA VAL A 8 5.88 6.90 2.17
C VAL A 8 4.65 7.02 1.28
N TYR A 9 4.84 7.59 0.10
CA TYR A 9 3.79 7.92 -0.83
C TYR A 9 3.88 7.05 -2.07
N PHE A 10 2.72 6.68 -2.60
CA PHE A 10 2.62 5.81 -3.76
C PHE A 10 1.64 6.39 -4.77
N LYS A 11 1.98 6.28 -6.05
CA LYS A 11 1.10 6.54 -7.19
C LYS A 11 1.12 5.30 -8.08
N GLY A 12 -0.05 4.91 -8.59
CA GLY A 12 -0.17 3.68 -9.36
C GLY A 12 -1.61 3.40 -9.78
N ILE A 13 -1.82 2.19 -10.28
CA ILE A 13 -3.13 1.71 -10.75
C ILE A 13 -3.69 0.77 -9.69
N ALA A 14 -5.00 0.84 -9.46
CA ALA A 14 -5.73 -0.11 -8.64
C ALA A 14 -6.69 -0.90 -9.52
N GLU A 15 -6.64 -2.22 -9.44
CA GLU A 15 -7.53 -3.12 -10.16
C GLU A 15 -8.34 -3.96 -9.19
N VAL A 16 -9.60 -4.21 -9.53
CA VAL A 16 -10.47 -5.07 -8.72
C VAL A 16 -10.04 -6.52 -8.89
N ILE A 17 -9.90 -7.25 -7.78
CA ILE A 17 -9.77 -8.70 -7.82
C ILE A 17 -11.17 -9.30 -7.88
N GLU A 18 -11.60 -9.66 -9.09
CA GLU A 18 -12.97 -10.12 -9.35
C GLU A 18 -13.21 -11.59 -9.02
N THR A 19 -12.15 -12.39 -8.94
CA THR A 19 -12.22 -13.84 -8.73
C THR A 19 -11.34 -14.28 -7.57
N GLU A 20 -11.73 -15.39 -6.96
CA GLU A 20 -10.93 -16.02 -5.92
C GLU A 20 -9.66 -16.64 -6.53
N ASN A 21 -8.51 -16.16 -6.09
CA ASN A 21 -7.20 -16.67 -6.51
C ASN A 21 -6.20 -16.61 -5.34
N LYS A 22 -4.94 -16.98 -5.60
CA LYS A 22 -3.88 -16.98 -4.58
C LYS A 22 -3.67 -15.60 -3.95
N ILE A 23 -3.73 -14.53 -4.75
CA ILE A 23 -3.55 -13.14 -4.29
C ILE A 23 -4.73 -12.73 -3.39
N PHE A 24 -5.96 -13.04 -3.81
CA PHE A 24 -7.17 -12.81 -3.02
C PHE A 24 -7.06 -13.45 -1.63
N ASN A 25 -6.73 -14.75 -1.58
CA ASN A 25 -6.65 -15.49 -0.34
C ASN A 25 -5.58 -14.91 0.61
N LYS A 26 -4.38 -14.64 0.08
CA LYS A 26 -3.28 -14.03 0.85
C LYS A 26 -3.67 -12.64 1.40
N ALA A 27 -4.37 -11.83 0.60
CA ALA A 27 -4.80 -10.49 1.01
C ALA A 27 -5.86 -10.55 2.13
N ILE A 28 -6.87 -11.39 1.99
CA ILE A 28 -7.90 -11.57 3.03
C ILE A 28 -7.25 -12.07 4.32
N ASP A 29 -6.38 -13.08 4.26
CA ASP A 29 -5.67 -13.57 5.44
C ASP A 29 -4.90 -12.44 6.11
N THR A 30 -4.06 -11.72 5.37
CA THR A 30 -3.28 -10.59 5.87
C THR A 30 -4.14 -9.53 6.58
N ILE A 31 -5.29 -9.17 6.00
CA ILE A 31 -6.20 -8.15 6.57
C ILE A 31 -6.80 -8.62 7.90
N TYR A 32 -7.20 -9.89 8.01
CA TYR A 32 -7.91 -10.38 9.18
C TYR A 32 -6.96 -10.86 10.29
N THR A 33 -5.79 -11.41 9.96
CA THR A 33 -4.76 -11.77 10.95
C THR A 33 -4.22 -10.53 11.65
N LYS A 34 -3.96 -9.45 10.90
CA LYS A 34 -3.44 -8.19 11.47
C LYS A 34 -4.42 -7.52 12.45
N ASN A 35 -5.72 -7.72 12.24
CA ASN A 35 -6.76 -7.01 12.98
C ASN A 35 -7.35 -7.82 14.15
N GLY A 36 -6.92 -9.07 14.35
CA GLY A 36 -7.50 -9.98 15.36
C GLY A 36 -9.00 -10.23 15.18
N LYS A 37 -9.54 -9.92 13.99
CA LYS A 37 -10.97 -10.01 13.68
C LYS A 37 -11.26 -11.33 12.98
N PRO A 38 -12.42 -11.96 13.23
CA PRO A 38 -12.82 -13.15 12.50
C PRO A 38 -12.90 -12.85 11.00
N LYS A 39 -12.33 -13.74 10.19
CA LYS A 39 -12.33 -13.65 8.73
C LYS A 39 -13.77 -13.64 8.21
N ARG A 40 -14.10 -12.66 7.38
CA ARG A 40 -15.39 -12.64 6.67
C ARG A 40 -15.37 -13.62 5.50
N ASP A 41 -16.54 -14.15 5.18
CA ASP A 41 -16.73 -15.01 4.01
C ASP A 41 -16.35 -14.26 2.71
N LYS A 42 -15.71 -14.97 1.77
CA LYS A 42 -15.30 -14.46 0.45
C LYS A 42 -16.46 -13.84 -0.33
N LYS A 43 -17.69 -14.31 -0.15
CA LYS A 43 -18.90 -13.77 -0.81
C LYS A 43 -19.18 -12.30 -0.49
N TYR A 44 -18.58 -11.75 0.56
CA TYR A 44 -18.73 -10.32 0.89
C TYR A 44 -17.85 -9.43 0.01
N PHE A 45 -16.81 -9.99 -0.60
CA PHE A 45 -15.84 -9.29 -1.44
C PHE A 45 -16.01 -9.60 -2.93
N LEU A 46 -16.47 -10.82 -3.22
CA LEU A 46 -16.79 -11.30 -4.56
C LEU A 46 -18.29 -11.14 -4.82
N ASN A 47 -18.69 -11.07 -6.09
CA ASN A 47 -20.10 -10.95 -6.53
C ASN A 47 -20.79 -9.64 -6.10
N SER A 48 -22.00 -9.74 -5.54
CA SER A 48 -22.93 -8.64 -5.20
C SER A 48 -22.71 -8.02 -3.81
N GLY A 49 -21.69 -8.45 -3.06
CA GLY A 49 -21.35 -7.84 -1.77
C GLY A 49 -20.98 -6.37 -1.93
N PRO A 50 -21.13 -5.51 -0.90
CA PRO A 50 -20.77 -4.10 -0.99
C PRO A 50 -19.25 -3.84 -0.93
N ARG A 51 -18.43 -4.88 -0.68
CA ARG A 51 -16.98 -4.73 -0.54
C ARG A 51 -16.29 -5.17 -1.83
N ARG A 52 -15.17 -4.53 -2.14
CA ARG A 52 -14.29 -4.86 -3.25
C ARG A 52 -12.87 -4.95 -2.72
N LEU A 53 -12.14 -5.96 -3.18
CA LEU A 53 -10.71 -6.06 -2.92
C LEU A 53 -9.99 -5.49 -4.14
N PHE A 54 -9.08 -4.55 -3.91
CA PHE A 54 -8.27 -3.94 -4.96
C PHE A 54 -6.82 -4.35 -4.78
N GLN A 55 -6.16 -4.74 -5.87
CA GLN A 55 -4.73 -4.84 -5.95
C GLN A 55 -4.17 -3.51 -6.44
N PHE A 56 -3.33 -2.87 -5.64
CA PHE A 56 -2.64 -1.64 -6.03
C PHE A 56 -1.25 -1.97 -6.58
N MET A 57 -0.97 -1.48 -7.78
CA MET A 57 0.30 -1.64 -8.50
C MET A 57 0.98 -0.28 -8.60
N PRO A 58 1.98 0.01 -7.73
CA PRO A 58 2.67 1.29 -7.73
C PRO A 58 3.50 1.46 -9.00
N THR A 59 3.33 2.58 -9.68
CA THR A 59 4.18 3.04 -10.79
C THR A 59 5.24 4.04 -10.30
N THR A 60 4.99 4.67 -9.16
CA THR A 60 5.87 5.68 -8.58
C THR A 60 5.80 5.63 -7.06
N ILE A 61 6.94 5.68 -6.39
CA ILE A 61 7.05 5.65 -4.92
C ILE A 61 8.01 6.77 -4.51
N TRP A 62 7.63 7.58 -3.52
CA TRP A 62 8.49 8.64 -3.01
C TRP A 62 8.34 8.85 -1.52
N VAL A 63 9.33 9.52 -0.94
CA VAL A 63 9.32 10.00 0.43
C VAL A 63 9.60 11.50 0.41
N ASN A 64 9.15 12.22 1.44
CA ASN A 64 9.53 13.61 1.63
C ASN A 64 10.69 13.65 2.63
N VAL A 65 11.76 14.35 2.27
CA VAL A 65 12.88 14.66 3.17
C VAL A 65 12.93 16.16 3.43
N LYS A 66 13.37 16.56 4.62
CA LYS A 66 13.58 17.97 4.95
C LYS A 66 14.81 18.49 4.19
N GLU A 67 14.60 19.47 3.33
CA GLU A 67 15.67 20.22 2.67
C GLU A 67 15.81 21.59 3.33
N PRO A 68 16.98 21.95 3.88
CA PRO A 68 17.21 23.28 4.43
C PRO A 68 17.02 24.37 3.36
N TYR A 69 16.29 25.42 3.68
CA TYR A 69 16.12 26.60 2.81
C TYR A 69 16.01 27.85 3.69
N GLU A 70 17.06 28.67 3.68
CA GLU A 70 17.23 29.82 4.58
C GLU A 70 17.01 29.42 6.05
N ASP A 71 16.06 30.06 6.74
CA ASP A 71 15.71 29.80 8.14
C ASP A 71 14.60 28.72 8.30
N TYR A 72 14.22 28.04 7.21
CA TYR A 72 13.14 27.06 7.18
C TYR A 72 13.56 25.72 6.53
N PHE A 73 12.63 24.77 6.53
CA PHE A 73 12.76 23.50 5.81
C PHE A 73 11.67 23.36 4.76
N LEU A 74 12.04 22.90 3.58
CA LEU A 74 11.12 22.53 2.51
C LEU A 74 11.01 21.00 2.43
N ASP A 75 9.82 20.54 2.05
CA ASP A 75 9.61 19.13 1.72
C ASP A 75 10.19 18.85 0.33
N LYS A 76 11.30 18.11 0.30
CA LYS A 76 11.88 17.61 -0.94
C LYS A 76 11.39 16.21 -1.22
N ARG A 77 10.73 16.03 -2.36
CA ARG A 77 10.35 14.72 -2.87
C ARG A 77 11.60 13.96 -3.34
N VAL A 78 11.85 12.80 -2.74
CA VAL A 78 12.86 11.83 -3.18
C VAL A 78 12.14 10.61 -3.71
N GLU A 79 12.21 10.41 -5.03
CA GLU A 79 11.66 9.22 -5.67
C GLU A 79 12.54 7.99 -5.41
N ILE A 80 11.93 6.89 -4.97
CA ILE A 80 12.58 5.64 -4.58
C ILE A 80 12.03 4.43 -5.35
N THR A 81 11.38 4.67 -6.49
CA THR A 81 10.66 3.64 -7.26
C THR A 81 11.59 2.50 -7.67
N LYS A 82 12.80 2.81 -8.17
CA LYS A 82 13.71 1.80 -8.73
C LYS A 82 14.32 0.93 -7.64
N GLU A 83 14.66 1.53 -6.51
CA GLU A 83 15.27 0.90 -5.34
C GLU A 83 14.34 -0.17 -4.74
N ILE A 84 13.04 0.11 -4.73
CA ILE A 84 12.02 -0.79 -4.19
C ILE A 84 11.67 -1.90 -5.20
N ILE A 85 11.54 -1.57 -6.48
CA ILE A 85 11.12 -2.54 -7.51
C ILE A 85 12.27 -3.47 -7.94
N SER A 86 13.51 -2.96 -8.04
CA SER A 86 14.68 -3.74 -8.46
C SER A 86 15.24 -4.65 -7.37
N ASN A 87 14.89 -4.39 -6.11
CA ASN A 87 15.32 -5.18 -4.98
C ASN A 87 14.09 -5.69 -4.21
N PRO A 88 13.29 -6.60 -4.81
CA PRO A 88 12.19 -7.22 -4.11
C PRO A 88 12.82 -8.04 -2.99
N VAL A 89 12.84 -7.49 -1.77
CA VAL A 89 13.17 -8.24 -0.55
C VAL A 89 12.44 -9.58 -0.69
N LYS A 90 13.21 -10.67 -0.76
CA LYS A 90 12.70 -12.04 -0.94
C LYS A 90 11.46 -12.18 -0.07
N GLN A 91 10.29 -12.19 -0.70
CA GLN A 91 9.03 -12.26 0.02
C GLN A 91 9.00 -13.59 0.76
N LEU A 92 9.09 -13.52 2.10
CA LEU A 92 8.79 -14.61 3.02
C LEU A 92 7.33 -15.06 2.86
#